data_AF-A0A372FUE9-F1
#
_entry.id   AF-A0A372FUE9-F1
#
_cell.length_a   1.000
_cell.length_b   1.000
_cell.length_c   1.000
_cell.angle_alpha   90.00
_cell.angle_beta   90.00
_cell.angle_gamma   90.00
#
_symmetry.space_group_name_H-M   'P 1'
#
loop_
_entity.id
_entity.type
_entity.pdbx_description
1 polymer ?
#
loop_
_entity_poly.entity_id
_entity_poly.type
_entity_poly.pdbx_seq_one_letter_code
_entity_poly.pdbx_strand_id
1 'polypeptide(L)'
;SDPYLATRYAEVYDPDVQLTWLRREFPGVDWAAKLAPVPHHLAHAASAYYPSGYDEALVLVADGMGETESLTVAAGTEQDLRHREAYQFGVGQ
;
A
#
# COMPACT_ATOMS: atom_id res chain seq x y z
N SER A 1 -0.87 10.59 -16.16
CA SER A 1 -0.12 10.45 -14.90
C SER A 1 0.23 11.85 -14.40
N ASP A 2 -0.17 12.18 -13.17
CA ASP A 2 0.11 13.50 -12.56
C ASP A 2 1.61 13.60 -12.22
N PRO A 3 2.36 14.56 -12.79
CA PRO A 3 3.79 14.75 -12.53
C PRO A 3 4.11 14.98 -11.03
N TYR A 4 3.17 15.57 -10.29
CA TYR A 4 3.35 15.85 -8.86
C TYR A 4 3.39 14.57 -8.02
N LEU A 5 2.52 13.61 -8.32
CA LEU A 5 2.47 12.32 -7.61
C LEU A 5 3.68 11.44 -7.94
N ALA A 6 4.10 11.42 -9.20
CA ALA A 6 5.30 10.69 -9.63
C ALA A 6 6.57 11.20 -8.93
N THR A 7 6.66 12.52 -8.71
CA THR A 7 7.81 13.14 -8.04
C THR A 7 7.84 12.79 -6.56
N ARG A 8 6.72 12.86 -5.84
CA ARG A 8 6.67 12.44 -4.42
C ARG A 8 6.95 10.95 -4.23
N TYR A 9 6.51 10.10 -5.16
CA TYR A 9 6.84 8.67 -5.13
C TYR A 9 8.35 8.45 -5.19
N ALA A 10 9.00 9.05 -6.20
CA ALA A 10 10.43 8.90 -6.42
C ALA A 10 11.29 9.53 -5.30
N GLU A 11 10.83 10.62 -4.70
CA GLU A 11 11.61 11.34 -3.68
C GLU A 11 11.39 10.86 -2.24
N VAL A 12 10.26 10.21 -1.94
CA VAL A 12 9.86 9.90 -0.55
C VAL A 12 9.49 8.43 -0.35
N TYR A 13 8.79 7.82 -1.31
CA TYR A 13 8.27 6.46 -1.15
C TYR A 13 9.16 5.37 -1.74
N ASP A 14 10.21 5.76 -2.48
CA ASP A 14 11.20 4.82 -2.98
C ASP A 14 11.89 4.06 -1.83
N PRO A 15 11.87 2.71 -1.85
CA PRO A 15 12.46 1.90 -0.78
C PRO A 15 13.96 2.17 -0.57
N ASP A 16 14.72 2.52 -1.60
CA ASP A 16 16.14 2.82 -1.49
C ASP A 16 16.38 4.15 -0.79
N VAL A 17 15.50 5.13 -1.02
CA VAL A 17 15.49 6.39 -0.27
C VAL A 17 15.21 6.09 1.19
N GLN A 18 14.15 5.35 1.51
CA GLN A 18 13.79 4.99 2.90
C GLN A 18 14.92 4.24 3.62
N LEU A 19 15.53 3.25 2.96
CA LEU A 19 16.66 2.50 3.51
C LEU A 19 17.87 3.40 3.78
N THR A 20 18.13 4.36 2.90
CA THR A 20 19.21 5.33 3.09
C THR A 20 19.01 6.15 4.36
N TRP A 21 17.80 6.66 4.60
CA TRP A 21 17.47 7.39 5.82
C TRP A 21 17.54 6.49 7.07
N LEU A 22 16.95 5.29 7.03
CA LEU A 22 16.95 4.36 8.17
C LEU A 22 18.36 3.93 8.58
N ARG A 23 19.24 3.63 7.61
CA ARG A 23 20.65 3.28 7.89
C ARG A 23 21.41 4.43 8.54
N ARG A 24 21.08 5.68 8.19
CA ARG A 24 21.73 6.87 8.73
C ARG A 24 21.30 7.18 10.16
N GLU A 25 19.99 7.16 10.42
CA GLU A 25 19.44 7.54 11.73
C GLU A 25 19.49 6.39 12.76
N PHE A 26 19.46 5.13 12.30
CA PHE A 26 19.47 3.94 13.15
C PHE A 26 20.56 2.94 12.71
N PRO A 27 21.85 3.26 12.95
CA PRO A 27 22.95 2.40 12.57
C PRO A 27 22.98 1.10 13.39
N GLY A 28 23.54 0.03 12.81
CA GLY A 28 23.70 -1.27 13.49
C GLY A 28 22.49 -2.21 13.36
N VAL A 29 21.45 -1.81 12.65
CA VAL A 29 20.31 -2.66 12.30
C VAL A 29 20.40 -3.06 10.82
N ASP A 30 20.22 -4.34 10.53
CA ASP A 30 20.05 -4.82 9.15
C ASP A 30 18.64 -4.48 8.64
N TRP A 31 18.47 -3.24 8.20
CA TRP A 31 17.20 -2.76 7.65
C TRP A 31 16.82 -3.43 6.33
N ALA A 32 17.79 -3.94 5.56
CA ALA A 32 17.46 -4.66 4.32
C ALA A 32 16.72 -5.97 4.60
N ALA A 33 17.03 -6.62 5.73
CA ALA A 33 16.31 -7.81 6.18
C ALA A 33 15.00 -7.50 6.93
N LYS A 34 14.79 -6.25 7.38
CA LYS A 34 13.65 -5.87 8.24
C LYS A 34 12.61 -4.99 7.56
N LEU A 35 12.97 -4.30 6.48
CA LEU A 35 12.05 -3.46 5.74
C LEU A 35 11.38 -4.28 4.64
N ALA A 36 10.06 -4.39 4.72
CA ALA A 36 9.24 -5.01 3.69
C ALA A 36 8.27 -3.97 3.13
N PRO A 37 8.39 -3.56 1.86
CA PRO A 37 7.40 -2.68 1.24
C PRO A 37 6.09 -3.46 1.05
N VAL A 38 4.97 -2.83 1.39
CA VAL A 38 3.63 -3.40 1.22
C VAL A 38 2.81 -2.41 0.38
N PRO A 39 2.08 -2.87 -0.66
CA PRO A 39 1.19 -2.00 -1.43
C PRO A 39 0.18 -1.29 -0.53
N HIS A 40 0.04 0.02 -0.70
CA HIS A 40 -0.79 0.90 0.16
C HIS A 40 -2.23 0.39 0.36
N HIS A 41 -2.94 0.09 -0.74
CA HIS A 41 -4.31 -0.44 -0.65
C HIS A 41 -4.40 -1.86 -0.09
N LEU A 42 -3.35 -2.68 -0.26
CA LEU A 42 -3.29 -3.99 0.39
C LEU A 42 -3.13 -3.85 1.90
N ALA A 43 -2.30 -2.91 2.35
CA ALA A 43 -2.16 -2.60 3.77
C ALA A 43 -3.49 -2.12 4.39
N HIS A 44 -4.22 -1.23 3.69
CA HIS A 44 -5.56 -0.83 4.10
C HIS A 44 -6.54 -2.03 4.19
N ALA A 45 -6.61 -2.85 3.13
CA ALA A 45 -7.49 -4.02 3.13
C ALA A 45 -7.16 -5.01 4.26
N ALA A 46 -5.88 -5.29 4.48
CA ALA A 46 -5.40 -6.17 5.54
C ALA A 46 -5.75 -5.65 6.93
N SER A 47 -5.60 -4.33 7.15
CA SER A 47 -5.92 -3.70 8.43
C SER A 47 -7.40 -3.75 8.78
N ALA A 48 -8.28 -3.92 7.79
CA ALA A 48 -9.72 -4.12 7.99
C ALA A 48 -10.10 -5.60 8.10
N TYR A 49 -9.54 -6.46 7.25
CA TYR A 49 -9.91 -7.87 7.16
C TYR A 49 -9.47 -8.69 8.37
N TYR A 50 -8.18 -8.69 8.70
CA TYR A 50 -7.64 -9.57 9.76
C TYR A 50 -8.24 -9.35 11.16
N PRO A 51 -8.56 -8.11 11.60
CA PRO A 51 -9.22 -7.92 12.90
C PRO A 51 -10.74 -8.08 12.84
N SER A 52 -11.36 -8.27 11.67
CA SER A 52 -12.83 -8.31 11.54
C SER A 52 -13.47 -9.56 12.18
N GLY A 53 -12.73 -10.66 12.26
CA GLY A 53 -13.25 -11.96 12.71
C GLY A 53 -14.12 -12.69 11.69
N TYR A 54 -14.16 -12.24 10.42
CA TYR A 54 -14.85 -12.95 9.34
C TYR A 54 -13.92 -13.96 8.64
N ASP A 55 -14.39 -15.20 8.50
CA ASP A 55 -13.66 -16.25 7.77
C ASP A 55 -13.61 -15.96 6.26
N GLU A 56 -14.62 -15.27 5.71
CA GLU A 56 -14.69 -14.79 4.33
C GLU A 56 -15.31 -13.39 4.27
N ALA A 57 -14.70 -12.47 3.49
CA ALA A 57 -15.20 -11.12 3.33
C ALA A 57 -14.82 -10.48 1.98
N LEU A 58 -15.71 -9.65 1.44
CA LEU A 58 -15.37 -8.69 0.39
C LEU A 58 -14.91 -7.38 1.06
N VAL A 59 -13.73 -6.91 0.72
CA VAL A 59 -13.11 -5.71 1.31
C VAL A 59 -13.06 -4.62 0.25
N LEU A 60 -13.70 -3.49 0.56
CA LEU A 60 -13.67 -2.29 -0.28
C LEU A 60 -12.76 -1.25 0.38
N VAL A 61 -11.67 -0.90 -0.29
CA VAL A 61 -10.80 0.21 0.10
C VAL A 61 -11.16 1.40 -0.76
N ALA A 62 -11.55 2.52 -0.13
CA ALA A 62 -11.77 3.79 -0.79
C ALA A 62 -10.87 4.84 -0.11
N ASP A 63 -9.90 5.35 -0.85
CA ASP A 63 -8.94 6.34 -0.38
C ASP A 63 -8.93 7.55 -1.32
N GLY A 64 -8.76 8.75 -0.75
CA GLY A 64 -8.79 10.00 -1.50
C GLY A 64 -7.60 10.16 -2.44
N MET A 65 -6.44 9.57 -2.10
CA MET A 65 -5.22 9.58 -2.92
C MET A 65 -4.28 8.42 -2.54
N GLY A 66 -4.69 7.17 -2.75
CA GLY A 66 -3.73 6.07 -2.85
C GLY A 66 -2.95 6.21 -4.16
N GLU A 67 -1.64 5.97 -4.16
CA GLU A 67 -0.62 6.32 -5.18
C GLU A 67 -0.94 6.07 -6.67
N THR A 68 -2.05 5.43 -7.02
CA THR A 68 -2.61 5.43 -8.39
C THR A 68 -4.10 5.10 -8.44
N GLU A 69 -4.71 4.68 -7.33
CA GLU A 69 -6.08 4.16 -7.28
C GLU A 69 -6.87 4.83 -6.17
N SER A 70 -8.13 5.15 -6.46
CA SER A 70 -9.05 5.73 -5.48
C SER A 70 -9.93 4.67 -4.82
N LEU A 71 -10.08 3.52 -5.48
CA LEU A 71 -10.96 2.45 -5.03
C LEU A 71 -10.41 1.08 -5.43
N THR A 72 -10.36 0.17 -4.47
CA THR A 72 -9.89 -1.20 -4.65
C THR A 72 -10.87 -2.17 -4.01
N VAL A 73 -11.13 -3.27 -4.70
CA VAL A 73 -11.91 -4.41 -4.20
C VAL A 73 -10.97 -5.59 -3.99
N ALA A 74 -10.97 -6.15 -2.78
CA ALA A 74 -10.24 -7.36 -2.42
C ALA A 74 -11.19 -8.43 -1.86
N ALA A 75 -10.80 -9.69 -2.00
CA ALA A 75 -11.49 -10.82 -1.40
C ALA A 75 -10.60 -11.46 -0.33
N GLY A 76 -11.09 -11.47 0.90
CA GLY A 76 -10.46 -12.11 2.05
C GLY A 76 -11.08 -13.49 2.32
N THR A 77 -10.21 -14.45 2.60
CA THR A 77 -10.51 -15.81 3.09
C THR A 77 -9.53 -16.13 4.22
N GLU A 78 -9.82 -17.10 5.09
CA GLU A 78 -8.92 -17.49 6.19
C GLU A 78 -7.45 -17.69 5.77
N GLN A 79 -7.23 -18.07 4.51
CA GLN A 79 -5.92 -18.43 3.97
C GLN A 79 -5.24 -17.26 3.24
N ASP A 80 -5.99 -16.28 2.75
CA ASP A 80 -5.47 -15.32 1.78
C ASP A 80 -6.33 -14.06 1.67
N LEU A 81 -5.68 -12.93 1.38
CA LEU A 81 -6.31 -11.67 1.03
C LEU A 81 -5.80 -11.25 -0.36
N ARG A 82 -6.66 -11.44 -1.38
CA ARG A 82 -6.30 -11.14 -2.77
C ARG A 82 -6.98 -9.89 -3.26
N HIS A 83 -6.17 -8.99 -3.79
CA HIS A 83 -6.65 -7.91 -4.66
C HIS A 83 -7.42 -8.50 -5.85
N ARG A 84 -8.64 -8.03 -6.10
CA ARG A 84 -9.48 -8.51 -7.21
C ARG A 84 -9.57 -7.47 -8.30
N GLU A 85 -9.93 -6.23 -7.98
CA GLU A 85 -10.11 -5.15 -8.95
C GLU A 85 -9.75 -3.79 -8.38
N ALA A 86 -9.35 -2.91 -9.29
CA ALA A 86 -8.62 -1.67 -9.06
C ALA A 86 -9.25 -0.59 -9.95
N TYR A 87 -9.78 0.48 -9.35
CA TYR A 87 -10.45 1.55 -10.08
C TYR A 87 -9.80 2.90 -9.79
N GLN A 88 -9.35 3.56 -10.86
CA GLN A 88 -8.83 4.92 -10.81
C GLN A 88 -9.98 5.91 -11.07
N PHE A 89 -10.30 6.79 -10.12
CA PHE A 89 -11.09 7.99 -10.40
C PHE A 89 -10.14 9.14 -10.75
N GLY A 90 -9.92 9.35 -12.05
CA GLY A 90 -9.39 10.59 -12.59
C GLY A 90 -10.54 11.44 -13.12
N VAL A 91 -10.63 12.70 -12.66
CA VAL A 91 -11.50 13.70 -13.29
C VAL A 91 -10.93 13.98 -14.70
N GLY A 92 -11.65 13.56 -15.74
CA GLY A 92 -11.44 13.96 -17.14
C GLY A 92 -10.62 12.99 -17.98
N GLN A 93 -11.27 12.43 -19.01
CA GLN A 93 -10.60 12.08 -20.27
C GLN A 93 -10.31 13.36 -21.07
#